data_AF-A0A6I1MJT3-F1
#
_entry.id   AF-A0A6I1MJT3-F1
#
_cell.length_a   1.000
_cell.length_b   1.000
_cell.length_c   1.000
_cell.angle_alpha   90.00
_cell.angle_beta   90.00
_cell.angle_gamma   90.00
#
_symmetry.space_group_name_H-M   'P 1'
#
loop_
_entity.id
_entity.type
_entity.pdbx_description
1 polymer ?
#
loop_
_entity_poly.entity_id
_entity_poly.type
_entity_poly.pdbx_seq_one_letter_code
_entity_poly.pdbx_strand_id
1 'polypeptide(L)'
;MEDCKNKKLGAGILTVSIIQLVFSILAVLFFAFLLIALNSDTIVPNEVKEIYLQNGITITTLSISLIFIILSIVAIIFILCKKAIGIYIYFITIVVNYIYSLIMSGFSFLGLIGLILPLLMAIFIYRRRYVFNIGVKCAND
;
A
#
# COMPACT_ATOMS: atom_id res chain seq x y z
N MET A 1 -24.17 20.86 -18.74
CA MET A 1 -23.37 19.64 -18.98
C MET A 1 -22.71 19.22 -17.67
N GLU A 2 -23.44 18.49 -16.82
CA GLU A 2 -23.02 18.13 -15.45
C GLU A 2 -22.64 16.64 -15.30
N ASP A 3 -22.81 15.83 -16.34
CA ASP A 3 -22.76 14.35 -16.27
C ASP A 3 -21.38 13.72 -16.09
N CYS A 4 -20.29 14.44 -16.41
CA CYS A 4 -18.93 13.93 -16.16
C CYS A 4 -18.45 14.20 -14.70
N LYS A 5 -19.12 15.06 -13.90
CA LYS A 5 -18.63 15.49 -12.55
C LYS A 5 -19.11 14.62 -11.38
N ASN A 6 -20.27 13.96 -11.52
CA ASN A 6 -20.93 13.20 -10.44
C ASN A 6 -20.79 11.68 -10.53
N LYS A 7 -19.79 11.16 -11.25
CA LYS A 7 -19.55 9.70 -11.26
C LYS A 7 -19.01 9.26 -9.91
N LYS A 8 -19.83 8.53 -9.14
CA LYS A 8 -19.46 7.98 -7.83
C LYS A 8 -18.30 6.98 -7.98
N LEU A 9 -17.38 6.98 -7.00
CA LEU A 9 -16.38 5.91 -6.89
C LEU A 9 -17.14 4.59 -6.79
N GLY A 10 -16.71 3.56 -7.53
CA GLY A 10 -17.34 2.26 -7.38
C GLY A 10 -17.26 1.79 -5.93
N ALA A 11 -18.37 1.28 -5.40
CA ALA A 11 -18.43 0.82 -4.01
C ALA A 11 -17.24 -0.09 -3.67
N GLY A 12 -16.90 -1.04 -4.57
CA GLY A 12 -15.74 -1.94 -4.38
C GLY A 12 -14.38 -1.23 -4.29
N ILE A 13 -14.14 -0.16 -5.07
CA ILE A 13 -12.89 0.62 -4.95
C ILE A 13 -12.84 1.31 -3.58
N LEU A 14 -13.98 1.86 -3.15
CA LEU A 14 -14.09 2.51 -1.85
C LEU A 14 -13.89 1.51 -0.70
N THR A 15 -14.49 0.32 -0.76
CA THR A 15 -14.33 -0.71 0.28
C THR A 15 -12.89 -1.20 0.36
N VAL A 16 -12.26 -1.53 -0.77
CA VAL A 16 -10.86 -2.00 -0.80
C VAL A 16 -9.91 -0.91 -0.30
N SER A 17 -10.11 0.35 -0.74
CA SER A 17 -9.32 1.48 -0.23
C SER A 17 -9.45 1.67 1.27
N ILE A 18 -10.67 1.59 1.83
CA ILE A 18 -10.89 1.73 3.28
C ILE A 18 -10.21 0.59 4.04
N ILE A 19 -10.42 -0.66 3.60
CA ILE A 19 -9.80 -1.84 4.22
C ILE A 19 -8.27 -1.66 4.23
N GLN A 20 -7.70 -1.29 3.08
CA GLN A 20 -6.26 -1.12 2.98
C GLN A 20 -5.73 0.04 3.80
N LEU A 21 -6.50 1.13 3.93
CA LEU A 21 -6.15 2.26 4.78
C LEU A 21 -6.13 1.84 6.26
N VAL A 22 -7.12 1.08 6.72
CA VAL A 22 -7.15 0.52 8.10
C VAL A 22 -5.95 -0.37 8.36
N PHE A 23 -5.65 -1.31 7.45
CA PHE A 23 -4.46 -2.17 7.58
C PHE A 23 -3.16 -1.35 7.55
N SER A 24 -3.10 -0.29 6.74
CA SER A 24 -1.91 0.57 6.67
C SER A 24 -1.69 1.35 7.97
N ILE A 25 -2.75 1.89 8.59
CA ILE A 25 -2.66 2.56 9.89
C ILE A 25 -2.18 1.58 10.97
N LEU A 26 -2.76 0.37 11.00
CA LEU A 26 -2.37 -0.65 11.95
C LEU A 26 -0.89 -1.05 11.76
N ALA A 27 -0.46 -1.20 10.50
CA ALA A 27 0.94 -1.46 10.18
C ALA A 27 1.85 -0.32 10.66
N VAL A 28 1.52 0.95 10.40
CA VAL A 28 2.31 2.09 10.88
C VAL A 28 2.47 2.05 12.40
N LEU A 29 1.40 1.80 13.15
CA LEU A 29 1.46 1.69 14.62
C LEU A 29 2.37 0.55 15.05
N PHE A 30 2.25 -0.62 14.41
CA PHE A 30 3.09 -1.78 14.71
C PHE A 30 4.57 -1.52 14.42
N PHE A 31 4.90 -0.98 13.24
CA PHE A 31 6.28 -0.65 12.86
C PHE A 31 6.87 0.45 13.75
N ALA A 32 6.08 1.48 14.10
CA ALA A 32 6.51 2.54 15.01
C ALA A 32 6.82 1.98 16.41
N PHE A 33 5.95 1.11 16.94
CA PHE A 33 6.19 0.42 18.19
C PHE A 33 7.47 -0.43 18.13
N LEU A 34 7.64 -1.23 17.07
CA LEU A 34 8.81 -2.08 16.90
C LEU A 34 10.12 -1.26 16.83
N LEU A 35 10.08 -0.09 16.17
CA LEU A 35 11.23 0.80 16.05
C LEU A 35 11.63 1.42 17.39
N ILE A 36 10.65 1.77 18.25
CA ILE A 36 10.90 2.22 19.62
C ILE A 36 11.45 1.06 20.47
N ALA A 37 10.83 -0.11 20.37
CA ALA A 37 11.18 -1.31 21.12
C ALA A 37 12.62 -1.78 20.84
N LEU A 38 13.06 -1.73 19.58
CA LEU A 38 14.42 -2.13 19.19
C LEU A 38 15.50 -1.12 19.60
N ASN A 39 15.14 0.16 19.77
CA ASN A 39 16.05 1.21 20.24
C ASN A 39 16.12 1.35 21.76
N SER A 40 15.22 0.69 22.49
CA SER A 40 15.12 0.81 23.94
C SER A 40 15.51 -0.50 24.61
N ASP A 41 16.63 -0.49 25.32
CA ASP A 41 17.15 -1.67 26.04
C ASP A 41 16.29 -2.07 27.25
N THR A 42 15.24 -1.29 27.59
CA THR A 42 14.31 -1.57 28.68
C THR A 42 13.02 -2.26 28.23
N ILE A 43 12.69 -2.23 26.93
CA ILE A 43 11.42 -2.76 26.41
C ILE A 43 11.59 -4.20 25.89
N VAL A 44 12.72 -4.49 25.25
CA VAL A 44 13.01 -5.80 24.66
C VAL A 44 14.37 -6.29 25.16
N PRO A 45 14.45 -7.48 25.78
CA PRO A 45 15.73 -8.02 26.22
C PRO A 45 16.66 -8.28 25.03
N ASN A 46 17.97 -8.13 25.26
CA ASN A 46 18.99 -8.21 24.21
C ASN A 46 18.95 -9.50 23.39
N GLU A 47 18.61 -10.63 24.03
CA GLU A 47 18.45 -11.93 23.39
C GLU A 47 17.40 -11.90 22.27
N VAL A 48 16.28 -11.21 22.52
CA VAL A 48 15.19 -11.06 21.56
C VAL A 48 15.58 -10.09 20.45
N LYS A 49 16.34 -9.04 20.77
CA LYS A 49 16.89 -8.09 19.79
C LYS A 49 17.87 -8.78 18.83
N GLU A 50 18.72 -9.68 19.32
CA GLU A 50 19.62 -10.47 18.49
C GLU A 50 18.86 -11.40 17.54
N ILE A 51 17.78 -12.04 18.00
CA ILE A 51 16.91 -12.85 17.13
C ILE A 51 16.32 -11.99 16.00
N TYR A 52 15.83 -10.79 16.29
CA TYR A 52 15.34 -9.88 15.25
C TYR A 52 16.43 -9.50 14.23
N LEU A 53 17.64 -9.17 14.70
CA LEU A 53 18.77 -8.84 13.84
C LEU A 53 19.19 -10.01 12.94
N GLN A 54 19.23 -11.24 13.48
CA GLN A 54 19.54 -12.45 12.71
C GLN A 54 18.49 -12.75 11.63
N ASN A 55 17.24 -12.37 11.85
CA ASN A 55 16.16 -12.45 10.86
C ASN A 55 16.13 -11.26 9.87
N GLY A 56 17.16 -10.40 9.88
CA GLY A 56 17.25 -9.25 8.97
C GLY A 56 16.32 -8.09 9.34
N ILE A 57 15.71 -8.12 10.52
CA ILE A 57 14.87 -7.04 11.04
C ILE A 57 15.80 -6.02 11.71
N THR A 58 16.11 -4.97 10.98
CA THR A 58 16.99 -3.87 11.40
C THR A 58 16.23 -2.55 11.35
N ILE A 59 16.75 -1.53 12.04
CA ILE A 59 16.18 -0.17 12.01
C ILE A 59 16.06 0.33 10.56
N THR A 60 17.02 -0.03 9.70
CA THR A 60 17.05 0.35 8.29
C THR A 60 15.93 -0.33 7.50
N THR A 61 15.74 -1.65 7.65
CA THR A 61 14.68 -2.37 6.94
C THR A 61 13.28 -1.94 7.40
N LEU A 62 13.12 -1.64 8.68
CA LEU A 62 11.89 -1.08 9.24
C LEU A 62 11.59 0.33 8.71
N SER A 63 12.61 1.20 8.68
CA SER A 63 12.47 2.56 8.15
C SER A 63 12.04 2.56 6.68
N ILE A 64 12.67 1.72 5.85
CA ILE A 64 12.31 1.57 4.43
C ILE A 64 10.87 1.08 4.29
N SER A 65 10.47 0.08 5.09
CA SER A 65 9.11 -0.46 5.07
C SER A 65 8.07 0.60 5.44
N LEU A 66 8.39 1.46 6.40
CA LEU A 66 7.54 2.58 6.83
C LEU A 66 7.33 3.59 5.70
N ILE A 67 8.37 3.90 4.92
CA ILE A 67 8.31 4.79 3.76
C ILE A 67 7.36 4.23 2.70
N PHE A 68 7.44 2.93 2.39
CA PHE A 68 6.53 2.29 1.43
C PHE A 68 5.07 2.33 1.89
N ILE A 69 4.81 2.15 3.18
CA ILE A 69 3.45 2.23 3.74
C ILE A 69 2.91 3.67 3.59
N ILE A 70 3.71 4.69 3.93
CA ILE A 70 3.30 6.09 3.77
C ILE A 70 3.03 6.40 2.29
N LEU A 71 3.89 5.96 1.38
CA LEU A 71 3.71 6.17 -0.05
C LEU A 71 2.42 5.51 -0.57
N SER A 72 2.12 4.31 -0.06
CA SER A 72 0.87 3.59 -0.36
C SER A 72 -0.36 4.33 0.16
N ILE A 73 -0.32 4.89 1.37
CA ILE A 73 -1.40 5.71 1.93
C ILE A 73 -1.66 6.93 1.04
N VAL A 74 -0.60 7.65 0.67
CA VAL A 74 -0.70 8.81 -0.23
C VAL A 74 -1.35 8.38 -1.56
N ALA A 75 -0.90 7.27 -2.14
CA ALA A 75 -1.47 6.77 -3.37
C ALA A 75 -2.98 6.45 -3.25
N ILE A 76 -3.40 5.80 -2.15
CA ILE A 76 -4.81 5.49 -1.86
C ILE A 76 -5.64 6.77 -1.71
N ILE A 77 -5.11 7.81 -1.05
CA ILE A 77 -5.79 9.11 -0.93
C ILE A 77 -6.01 9.71 -2.32
N PHE A 78 -5.00 9.68 -3.20
CA PHE A 78 -5.15 10.16 -4.58
C PHE A 78 -6.18 9.33 -5.38
N ILE A 79 -6.26 8.02 -5.16
CA ILE A 79 -7.30 7.14 -5.75
C ILE A 79 -8.70 7.56 -5.26
N LEU A 80 -8.86 7.81 -3.95
CA LEU A 80 -10.12 8.29 -3.37
C LEU A 80 -10.51 9.66 -3.92
N CYS A 81 -9.53 10.54 -4.17
CA CYS A 81 -9.70 11.83 -4.84
C CYS A 81 -9.96 11.72 -6.36
N LYS A 82 -10.17 10.51 -6.91
CA LYS A 82 -10.42 10.26 -8.34
C LYS A 82 -9.27 10.68 -9.26
N LYS A 83 -8.06 10.86 -8.75
CA LYS A 83 -6.89 11.23 -9.56
C LYS A 83 -6.26 9.97 -10.14
N ALA A 84 -6.19 9.89 -11.47
CA ALA A 84 -5.54 8.78 -12.18
C ALA A 84 -4.08 8.57 -11.74
N ILE A 85 -3.39 9.65 -11.36
CA ILE A 85 -2.02 9.62 -10.82
C ILE A 85 -1.88 8.71 -9.58
N GLY A 86 -2.91 8.62 -8.74
CA GLY A 86 -2.89 7.74 -7.56
C GLY A 86 -2.79 6.27 -7.93
N ILE A 87 -3.39 5.87 -9.05
CA ILE A 87 -3.35 4.50 -9.55
C ILE A 87 -1.92 4.13 -9.95
N TYR A 88 -1.26 4.99 -10.74
CA TYR A 88 0.11 4.76 -11.19
C TYR A 88 1.07 4.69 -9.99
N ILE A 89 0.98 5.64 -9.06
CA ILE A 89 1.82 5.63 -7.85
C ILE A 89 1.59 4.35 -7.04
N TYR A 90 0.32 3.94 -6.87
CA TYR A 90 -0.02 2.74 -6.10
C TYR A 90 0.59 1.47 -6.71
N PHE A 91 0.41 1.24 -8.01
CA PHE A 91 0.96 0.05 -8.67
C PHE A 91 2.48 0.06 -8.71
N ILE A 92 3.11 1.20 -8.99
CA ILE A 92 4.57 1.32 -8.96
C ILE A 92 5.09 1.00 -7.55
N THR A 93 4.47 1.56 -6.51
CA THR A 93 4.84 1.32 -5.12
C THR A 93 4.76 -0.16 -4.76
N ILE A 94 3.70 -0.86 -5.18
CA ILE A 94 3.54 -2.30 -4.94
C ILE A 94 4.60 -3.12 -5.66
N VAL A 95 4.85 -2.83 -6.94
CA VAL A 95 5.87 -3.56 -7.72
C VAL A 95 7.26 -3.37 -7.12
N VAL A 96 7.62 -2.12 -6.79
CA VAL A 96 8.92 -1.82 -6.17
C VAL A 96 9.04 -2.46 -4.80
N ASN A 97 7.99 -2.43 -3.97
CA ASN A 97 7.99 -3.08 -2.67
C ASN A 97 8.13 -4.61 -2.80
N TYR A 98 7.47 -5.22 -3.78
CA TYR A 98 7.59 -6.65 -4.04
C TYR A 98 9.02 -7.04 -4.48
N ILE A 99 9.63 -6.26 -5.38
CA ILE A 99 11.03 -6.46 -5.80
C ILE A 99 11.97 -6.32 -4.60
N TYR A 100 11.79 -5.29 -3.77
CA TYR A 100 12.57 -5.10 -2.54
C TYR A 100 12.45 -6.29 -1.60
N SER A 101 11.22 -6.78 -1.37
CA SER A 101 10.98 -7.95 -0.53
C SER A 101 11.63 -9.22 -1.09
N LEU A 102 11.60 -9.43 -2.40
CA LEU A 102 12.28 -10.56 -3.04
C LEU A 102 13.80 -10.51 -2.85
N ILE A 103 14.40 -9.32 -2.90
CA ILE A 103 15.85 -9.16 -2.71
C ILE A 103 16.23 -9.40 -1.25
N MET A 104 15.47 -8.85 -0.30
CA MET A 104 15.82 -8.90 1.12
C MET A 104 15.45 -10.21 1.81
N SER A 105 14.32 -10.81 1.44
CA SER A 105 13.73 -11.95 2.14
C SER A 105 13.67 -13.21 1.28
N GLY A 106 14.01 -13.10 -0.01
CA GLY A 106 13.85 -14.18 -0.99
C GLY A 106 12.40 -14.38 -1.44
N PHE A 107 12.18 -15.41 -2.26
CA PHE A 107 10.84 -15.77 -2.73
C PHE A 107 10.06 -16.51 -1.64
N SER A 108 8.87 -16.00 -1.31
CA SER A 108 7.97 -16.62 -0.33
C SER A 108 6.54 -16.72 -0.87
N PHE A 109 5.93 -17.90 -0.70
CA PHE A 109 4.53 -18.13 -1.05
C PHE A 109 3.56 -17.22 -0.29
N LEU A 110 3.89 -16.86 0.96
CA LEU A 110 3.10 -15.89 1.74
C LEU A 110 3.12 -14.49 1.11
N GLY A 111 4.21 -14.13 0.44
CA GLY A 111 4.33 -12.86 -0.30
C GLY A 111 3.34 -12.75 -1.47
N LEU A 112 2.98 -13.87 -2.10
CA LEU A 112 1.99 -13.91 -3.19
C LEU A 112 0.56 -13.62 -2.69
N ILE A 113 0.22 -14.09 -1.49
CA ILE A 113 -1.08 -13.80 -0.87
C ILE A 113 -1.23 -12.28 -0.62
N GLY A 114 -0.14 -11.60 -0.27
CA GLY A 114 -0.12 -10.14 -0.11
C GLY A 114 -0.47 -9.36 -1.40
N LEU A 115 -0.34 -9.97 -2.58
CA LEU A 115 -0.72 -9.34 -3.85
C LEU A 115 -2.21 -9.43 -4.18
N ILE A 116 -3.01 -10.21 -3.43
CA ILE A 116 -4.43 -10.41 -3.74
C ILE A 116 -5.23 -9.10 -3.67
N LEU A 117 -4.99 -8.26 -2.64
CA LEU A 117 -5.65 -6.96 -2.49
C LEU A 117 -5.28 -5.98 -3.62
N PRO A 118 -3.98 -5.78 -3.93
CA PRO A 118 -3.54 -5.02 -5.11
C PRO A 118 -4.20 -5.46 -6.42
N LEU A 119 -4.29 -6.78 -6.64
CA LEU A 119 -4.91 -7.34 -7.84
C LEU A 119 -6.41 -7.06 -7.89
N LEU A 120 -7.11 -7.21 -6.76
CA LEU A 120 -8.53 -6.89 -6.66
C LEU A 120 -8.77 -5.40 -6.97
N MET A 121 -7.93 -4.53 -6.41
CA MET A 121 -7.94 -3.09 -6.72
C MET A 121 -7.74 -2.84 -8.22
N ALA A 122 -6.80 -3.54 -8.86
CA ALA A 122 -6.55 -3.46 -10.30
C ALA A 122 -7.79 -3.80 -11.13
N ILE A 123 -8.44 -4.93 -10.80
CA ILE A 123 -9.64 -5.41 -11.49
C ILE A 123 -10.78 -4.41 -11.33
N PHE A 124 -11.00 -3.87 -10.13
CA PHE A 124 -12.04 -2.88 -9.88
C PHE A 124 -11.78 -1.56 -10.63
N ILE A 125 -10.51 -1.11 -10.68
CA ILE A 125 -10.11 0.06 -11.45
C ILE A 125 -10.34 -0.18 -12.95
N TYR A 126 -9.92 -1.32 -13.49
CA TYR A 126 -10.10 -1.66 -14.91
C TYR A 126 -11.58 -1.65 -15.30
N ARG A 127 -12.43 -2.27 -14.47
CA ARG A 127 -13.88 -2.33 -14.68
C ARG A 127 -14.55 -0.95 -14.58
N ARG A 128 -13.93 0.02 -13.89
CA ARG A 128 -14.43 1.39 -13.73
C ARG A 128 -13.46 2.47 -14.23
N ARG A 129 -12.70 2.19 -15.30
CA ARG A 129 -11.74 3.12 -15.92
C ARG A 129 -12.33 4.50 -16.27
N TYR A 130 -13.63 4.55 -16.55
CA TYR A 130 -14.39 5.77 -16.86
C TYR A 130 -14.51 6.74 -15.68
N VAL A 131 -14.30 6.30 -14.43
CA VAL A 131 -14.37 7.16 -13.23
C VAL A 131 -13.12 8.02 -13.08
N PHE A 132 -11.99 7.56 -13.64
CA PHE A 132 -10.69 8.24 -13.57
C PHE A 132 -10.38 9.04 -14.82
N ASN A 133 -11.36 9.19 -15.73
CA ASN A 133 -11.21 9.86 -17.02
C ASN A 133 -10.07 9.31 -17.89
N ILE A 134 -9.71 8.03 -17.70
CA ILE A 134 -8.65 7.36 -18.45
C ILE A 134 -9.25 6.86 -19.77
N GLY A 135 -8.92 7.54 -20.88
CA GLY A 135 -9.25 7.09 -22.24
C GLY A 135 -10.70 7.29 -22.68
N VAL A 136 -11.51 8.08 -21.96
CA VAL A 136 -12.86 8.46 -22.40
C VAL A 136 -12.83 9.94 -22.79
N LYS A 137 -12.83 10.24 -24.09
CA LYS A 137 -13.35 11.54 -24.55
C LYS A 137 -14.83 11.55 -24.13
N CYS A 138 -15.27 12.49 -23.27
CA CYS A 138 -16.72 12.69 -23.09
C CYS A 138 -17.23 12.90 -24.54
N ALA A 139 -18.05 11.96 -25.03
CA ALA A 139 -18.55 12.01 -26.40
C ALA A 139 -19.37 13.29 -26.53
N ASN A 140 -18.91 14.19 -27.41
CA ASN A 140 -19.73 15.28 -27.91
C ASN A 140 -20.70 14.64 -28.90
N ASP A 141 -21.98 14.63 -28.57
CA ASP A 141 -23.10 14.73 -29.52
C ASP A 141 -24.25 15.42 -28.79
#